data_AF-A0A7S3BXZ1-F1
#
_entry.id   AF-A0A7S3BXZ1-F1
#
_cell.length_a   1.000
_cell.length_b   1.000
_cell.length_c   1.000
_cell.angle_alpha   90.00
_cell.angle_beta   90.00
_cell.angle_gamma   90.00
#
_symmetry.space_group_name_H-M   'P 1'
#
loop_
_entity.id
_entity.type
_entity.pdbx_description
1 polymer ?
#
loop_
_entity_poly.entity_id
_entity_poly.type
_entity_poly.pdbx_seq_one_letter_code
_entity_poly.pdbx_strand_id
1 'polypeptide(L)'
;ILSKDQIEKLSLSRHPPLFAITRLRAALQLSTATGDHGISVALETTLFNHINELIRAITGCERILRTPCPPGYVGILRCVIAAWLCLLPFSLVDDLGYFTVPVSFIIGFCVLAVEQLAVELENPFGDDSNDLPLDAYCLSVHADVLRLLAEVETVYCDTKGEE
;
A
#
# COMPACT_ATOMS: atom_id res chain seq x y z
N ILE A 1 2.25 -20.66 -12.21
CA ILE A 1 3.29 -20.33 -11.21
C ILE A 1 4.57 -19.95 -11.95
N LEU A 2 5.25 -18.88 -11.56
CA LEU A 2 6.49 -18.40 -12.21
C LEU A 2 7.60 -19.47 -12.13
N SER A 3 8.37 -19.64 -13.21
CA SER A 3 9.53 -20.55 -13.18
C SER A 3 10.66 -19.99 -12.30
N LYS A 4 11.58 -20.84 -11.84
CA LYS A 4 12.72 -20.40 -11.00
C LYS A 4 13.54 -19.28 -11.65
N ASP A 5 13.78 -19.38 -12.96
CA ASP A 5 14.46 -18.35 -13.77
C ASP A 5 13.68 -17.01 -13.81
N GLN A 6 12.34 -17.07 -13.80
CA GLN A 6 11.50 -15.87 -13.74
C GLN A 6 11.55 -15.19 -12.37
N ILE A 7 11.59 -15.97 -11.29
CA ILE A 7 11.69 -15.46 -9.92
C ILE A 7 13.06 -14.81 -9.71
N GLU A 8 14.12 -15.43 -10.21
CA GLU A 8 15.47 -14.86 -10.18
C GLU A 8 15.51 -13.52 -10.94
N LYS A 9 15.00 -13.48 -12.18
CA LYS A 9 14.89 -12.23 -12.97
C LYS A 9 14.02 -11.17 -12.30
N LEU A 10 12.96 -11.55 -11.60
CA LEU A 10 12.11 -10.64 -10.82
C LEU A 10 12.89 -10.04 -9.65
N SER A 11 13.59 -10.87 -8.87
CA SER A 11 14.38 -10.44 -7.70
C SER A 11 15.55 -9.52 -8.07
N LEU A 12 16.14 -9.73 -9.25
CA LEU A 12 17.24 -8.90 -9.77
C LEU A 12 16.75 -7.62 -10.46
N SER A 13 15.45 -7.47 -10.68
CA SER A 13 14.90 -6.31 -11.37
C SER A 13 14.88 -5.07 -10.46
N ARG A 14 15.14 -3.89 -11.05
CA ARG A 14 15.17 -2.61 -10.32
C ARG A 14 13.80 -2.20 -9.76
N HIS A 15 12.72 -2.65 -10.39
CA HIS A 15 11.33 -2.42 -9.96
C HIS A 15 10.52 -3.72 -10.15
N PRO A 16 10.51 -4.60 -9.15
CA PRO A 16 9.81 -5.88 -9.20
C PRO A 16 8.32 -5.81 -9.60
N PRO A 17 7.48 -4.92 -9.04
CA PRO A 17 6.05 -4.91 -9.38
C PRO A 17 5.81 -4.48 -10.83
N LEU A 18 6.61 -3.54 -11.35
CA LEU A 18 6.53 -3.11 -12.75
C LEU A 18 6.99 -4.22 -13.70
N PHE A 19 8.03 -4.97 -13.33
CA PHE A 19 8.47 -6.14 -14.09
C PHE A 19 7.36 -7.18 -14.20
N ALA A 20 6.67 -7.51 -13.10
CA ALA A 20 5.55 -8.45 -13.10
C ALA A 20 4.42 -8.01 -14.04
N ILE A 21 4.02 -6.73 -14.01
CA ILE A 21 3.01 -6.18 -14.93
C ILE A 21 3.45 -6.25 -16.38
N THR A 22 4.72 -5.95 -16.66
CA THR A 22 5.25 -6.01 -18.03
C THR A 22 5.16 -7.43 -18.58
N ARG A 23 5.37 -8.45 -17.74
CA ARG A 23 5.19 -9.86 -18.11
C ARG A 23 3.72 -10.22 -18.34
N LEU A 24 2.80 -9.73 -17.51
CA LEU A 24 1.35 -9.91 -17.74
C LEU A 24 0.93 -9.30 -19.08
N ARG A 25 1.40 -8.09 -19.38
CA ARG A 25 1.14 -7.41 -20.65
C ARG A 25 1.67 -8.19 -21.84
N ALA A 26 2.91 -8.70 -21.75
CA ALA A 26 3.51 -9.51 -22.80
C ALA A 26 2.74 -10.82 -23.03
N ALA A 27 2.29 -11.49 -21.96
CA ALA A 27 1.47 -12.71 -22.06
C ALA A 27 0.13 -12.44 -22.76
N LEU A 28 -0.51 -11.31 -22.46
CA LEU A 28 -1.73 -10.88 -23.13
C LEU A 28 -1.50 -10.64 -24.64
N GLN A 29 -0.42 -9.93 -25.00
CA GLN A 29 -0.04 -9.66 -26.39
C GLN A 29 0.28 -10.92 -27.21
N LEU A 30 0.93 -11.91 -26.59
CA LEU A 30 1.20 -13.20 -27.25
C LEU A 30 -0.09 -13.99 -27.48
N SER A 31 -1.02 -13.92 -26.52
CA SER A 31 -2.33 -14.59 -26.62
C SER A 31 -3.20 -13.97 -27.71
N THR A 32 -3.08 -12.66 -27.95
CA THR A 32 -3.79 -11.98 -29.05
C THR A 32 -3.14 -12.24 -30.42
N ALA A 33 -1.81 -12.35 -30.49
CA ALA A 33 -1.08 -12.59 -31.74
C ALA A 33 -1.18 -14.03 -32.28
N THR A 34 -1.48 -15.01 -31.43
CA THR A 34 -1.45 -16.46 -31.80
C THR A 34 -2.84 -17.01 -32.18
N GLY A 35 -3.92 -16.23 -32.05
CA GLY A 35 -5.28 -16.72 -32.20
C GLY A 35 -5.85 -16.70 -33.62
N ASP A 36 -6.14 -17.89 -34.17
CA ASP A 36 -7.05 -18.11 -35.32
C ASP A 36 -8.53 -17.82 -34.95
N HIS A 37 -8.82 -17.59 -33.66
CA HIS A 37 -10.05 -17.05 -33.08
C HIS A 37 -9.69 -15.88 -32.17
N GLY A 38 -9.23 -14.78 -32.77
CA GLY A 38 -8.71 -13.63 -32.05
C GLY A 38 -9.67 -13.09 -30.98
N ILE A 39 -9.12 -12.79 -29.80
CA ILE A 39 -9.78 -11.98 -28.78
C ILE A 39 -10.32 -10.72 -29.46
N SER A 40 -11.61 -10.43 -29.30
CA SER A 40 -12.20 -9.21 -29.85
C SER A 40 -11.38 -7.99 -29.43
N VAL A 41 -11.09 -7.08 -30.36
CA VAL A 41 -10.34 -5.83 -30.10
C VAL A 41 -10.93 -5.06 -28.91
N ALA A 42 -12.24 -5.16 -28.69
CA ALA A 42 -12.92 -4.59 -27.54
C ALA A 42 -12.48 -5.22 -26.19
N LEU A 43 -12.34 -6.55 -26.15
CA LEU A 43 -11.89 -7.27 -24.96
C LEU A 43 -10.39 -7.01 -24.70
N GLU A 44 -9.56 -6.98 -25.74
CA GLU A 44 -8.15 -6.64 -25.64
C GLU A 44 -7.95 -5.23 -25.04
N THR A 45 -8.69 -4.24 -25.53
CA THR A 45 -8.67 -2.87 -25.01
C THR A 45 -9.06 -2.83 -23.53
N THR A 46 -10.09 -3.60 -23.15
CA THR A 46 -10.56 -3.68 -21.76
C THR A 46 -9.49 -4.28 -20.84
N LEU A 47 -8.83 -5.36 -21.26
CA LEU A 47 -7.76 -5.99 -20.49
C LEU A 47 -6.54 -5.08 -20.34
N PHE A 48 -6.15 -4.35 -21.40
CA PHE A 48 -5.09 -3.34 -21.27
C PHE A 48 -5.48 -2.19 -20.33
N ASN A 49 -6.74 -1.78 -20.30
CA ASN A 49 -7.21 -0.78 -19.35
C ASN A 49 -7.06 -1.27 -17.90
N HIS A 50 -7.42 -2.52 -17.60
CA HIS A 50 -7.21 -3.09 -16.27
C HIS A 50 -5.72 -3.17 -15.89
N ILE A 51 -4.84 -3.49 -16.84
CA ILE A 51 -3.38 -3.44 -16.64
C ILE A 51 -2.93 -2.00 -16.32
N ASN A 52 -3.45 -1.00 -17.03
CA ASN A 52 -3.13 0.40 -16.78
C ASN A 52 -3.62 0.85 -15.39
N GLU A 53 -4.75 0.35 -14.91
CA GLU A 53 -5.21 0.62 -13.54
C GLU A 53 -4.25 0.03 -12.48
N LEU A 54 -3.70 -1.17 -12.70
CA LEU A 54 -2.65 -1.73 -11.83
C LEU A 54 -1.39 -0.85 -11.80
N ILE A 55 -0.97 -0.32 -12.95
CA ILE A 55 0.18 0.60 -13.04
C ILE A 55 -0.12 1.90 -12.27
N ARG A 56 -1.34 2.44 -12.40
CA ARG A 56 -1.76 3.64 -11.67
C ARG A 56 -1.78 3.41 -10.16
N ALA A 57 -2.27 2.26 -9.71
CA ALA A 57 -2.26 1.88 -8.29
C ALA A 57 -0.83 1.83 -7.74
N ILE A 58 0.10 1.14 -8.43
CA ILE A 58 1.52 1.10 -8.02
C ILE A 58 2.13 2.49 -7.99
N THR A 59 1.87 3.31 -9.01
CA THR A 59 2.37 4.69 -9.05
C THR A 59 1.81 5.52 -7.90
N GLY A 60 0.54 5.28 -7.51
CA GLY A 60 -0.08 5.87 -6.33
C GLY A 60 0.64 5.48 -5.04
N CYS A 61 0.90 4.19 -4.84
CA CYS A 61 1.68 3.70 -3.70
C CYS A 61 3.10 4.28 -3.67
N GLU A 62 3.78 4.34 -4.81
CA GLU A 62 5.12 4.95 -4.91
C GLU A 62 5.10 6.43 -4.56
N ARG A 63 4.04 7.16 -4.92
CA ARG A 63 3.90 8.57 -4.52
C ARG A 63 3.77 8.68 -3.01
N ILE A 64 2.85 7.93 -2.40
CA ILE A 64 2.66 7.94 -0.94
C ILE A 64 3.98 7.62 -0.24
N LEU A 65 4.70 6.60 -0.69
CA LEU A 65 5.98 6.19 -0.10
C LEU A 65 7.11 7.23 -0.33
N ARG A 66 7.19 7.84 -1.51
CA ARG A 66 8.29 8.74 -1.89
C ARG A 66 8.04 10.21 -1.56
N THR A 67 6.85 10.57 -1.12
CA THR A 67 6.52 11.92 -0.67
C THR A 67 6.24 11.95 0.84
N PRO A 68 7.21 11.60 1.70
CA PRO A 68 7.04 11.77 3.13
C PRO A 68 6.92 13.26 3.49
N CYS A 69 6.41 13.53 4.68
CA CYS A 69 6.32 14.89 5.20
C CYS A 69 7.71 15.56 5.20
N PRO A 70 7.84 16.84 4.77
CA PRO A 70 9.14 17.49 4.72
C PRO A 70 9.84 17.49 6.09
N PRO A 71 11.09 17.01 6.21
CA PRO A 71 11.74 16.85 7.52
C PRO A 71 11.94 18.18 8.25
N GLY A 72 12.11 19.27 7.52
CA GLY A 72 12.17 20.62 8.11
C GLY A 72 10.85 21.04 8.78
N TYR A 73 9.71 20.64 8.23
CA TYR A 73 8.39 20.90 8.83
C TYR A 73 8.23 20.13 10.13
N VAL A 74 8.52 18.82 10.13
CA VAL A 74 8.45 17.96 11.33
C VAL A 74 9.39 18.48 12.43
N GLY A 75 10.60 18.90 12.06
CA GLY A 75 11.55 19.49 13.00
C GLY A 75 11.02 20.75 13.68
N ILE A 76 10.45 21.68 12.89
CA ILE A 76 9.85 22.92 13.45
C ILE A 76 8.64 22.58 14.32
N LEU A 77 7.79 21.65 13.90
CA LEU A 77 6.62 21.20 14.66
C LEU A 77 7.02 20.68 16.04
N ARG A 78 8.04 19.82 16.12
CA ARG A 78 8.59 19.31 17.40
C ARG A 78 9.14 20.41 18.29
N CYS A 79 9.86 21.37 17.71
CA CYS A 79 10.36 22.53 18.46
C CYS A 79 9.21 23.38 19.03
N VAL A 80 8.15 23.60 18.26
CA VAL A 80 6.96 24.36 18.71
C VAL A 80 6.22 23.62 19.82
N ILE A 81 5.98 22.30 19.67
CA ILE A 81 5.35 21.47 20.71
C ILE A 81 6.19 21.51 21.99
N ALA A 82 7.50 21.33 21.90
CA ALA A 82 8.39 21.37 23.06
C ALA A 82 8.37 22.74 23.76
N ALA A 83 8.45 23.83 22.99
CA ALA A 83 8.37 25.19 23.54
C ALA A 83 7.02 25.45 24.21
N TRP A 84 5.92 25.01 23.59
CA TRP A 84 4.57 25.16 24.13
C TRP A 84 4.39 24.37 25.43
N LEU A 85 4.84 23.12 25.50
CA LEU A 85 4.80 22.29 26.71
C LEU A 85 5.64 22.87 27.85
N CYS A 86 6.79 23.49 27.53
CA CYS A 86 7.61 24.20 28.52
C CYS A 86 6.91 25.45 29.07
N LEU A 87 6.16 26.19 28.24
CA LEU A 87 5.45 27.41 28.64
C LEU A 87 4.12 27.12 29.34
N LEU A 88 3.50 25.97 29.07
CA LEU A 88 2.22 25.55 29.60
C LEU A 88 2.09 25.64 31.14
N PRO A 89 3.02 25.11 31.96
CA PRO A 89 2.89 25.21 33.41
C PRO A 89 2.91 26.66 33.92
N PHE A 90 3.66 27.56 33.27
CA PHE A 90 3.67 28.98 33.65
C PHE A 90 2.35 29.67 33.36
N SER A 91 1.60 29.21 32.35
CA SER A 91 0.27 29.75 32.03
C SER A 91 -0.82 29.25 32.97
N LEU A 92 -0.66 28.08 33.59
CA LEU A 92 -1.68 27.47 34.46
C LEU A 92 -1.44 27.72 35.96
N VAL A 93 -0.24 28.15 36.36
CA VAL A 93 0.16 28.23 37.77
C VAL A 93 -0.71 29.19 38.60
N ASP A 94 -1.16 30.29 38.01
CA ASP A 94 -1.98 31.29 38.69
C ASP A 94 -3.39 30.77 39.03
N ASP A 95 -3.94 29.89 38.19
CA ASP A 95 -5.28 29.35 38.35
C ASP A 95 -5.29 28.03 39.16
N LEU A 96 -4.29 27.15 38.97
CA LEU A 96 -4.28 25.79 39.52
C LEU A 96 -3.28 25.57 40.67
N GLY A 97 -2.33 26.49 40.90
CA GLY A 97 -1.31 26.33 41.93
C GLY A 97 -0.55 24.99 41.82
N TYR A 98 -0.57 24.18 42.88
CA TYR A 98 0.09 22.86 42.89
C TYR A 98 -0.51 21.84 41.92
N PHE A 99 -1.79 21.95 41.54
CA PHE A 99 -2.42 21.04 40.57
C PHE A 99 -1.90 21.25 39.15
N THR A 100 -1.18 22.34 38.90
CA THR A 100 -0.54 22.63 37.61
C THR A 100 0.40 21.50 37.16
N VAL A 101 1.13 20.88 38.09
CA VAL A 101 2.07 19.80 37.76
C VAL A 101 1.37 18.56 37.19
N PRO A 102 0.41 17.93 37.87
CA PRO A 102 -0.28 16.76 37.31
C PRO A 102 -1.10 17.10 36.06
N VAL A 103 -1.73 18.29 36.00
CA VAL A 103 -2.54 18.69 34.84
C VAL A 103 -1.67 18.93 33.60
N SER A 104 -0.56 19.66 33.75
CA SER A 104 0.39 19.88 32.64
C SER A 104 1.03 18.58 32.15
N PHE A 105 1.32 17.64 33.05
CA PHE A 105 1.82 16.32 32.68
C PHE A 105 0.81 15.54 31.83
N ILE A 106 -0.47 15.52 32.22
CA ILE A 106 -1.52 14.83 31.44
C ILE A 106 -1.68 15.47 30.06
N ILE A 107 -1.72 16.81 29.99
CA ILE A 107 -1.82 17.52 28.71
C ILE A 107 -0.61 17.20 27.83
N GLY A 108 0.61 17.26 28.40
CA GLY A 108 1.83 16.93 27.69
C GLY A 108 1.87 15.50 27.19
N PHE A 109 1.45 14.54 28.01
CA PHE A 109 1.32 13.15 27.61
C PHE A 109 0.37 13.00 26.42
N CYS A 110 -0.82 13.61 26.45
CA CYS A 110 -1.77 13.54 25.34
C CYS A 110 -1.21 14.14 24.05
N VAL A 111 -0.57 15.31 24.12
CA VAL A 111 -0.01 15.99 22.93
C VAL A 111 1.15 15.20 22.33
N LEU A 112 2.05 14.68 23.17
CA LEU A 112 3.18 13.85 22.70
C LEU A 112 2.69 12.50 22.16
N ALA A 113 1.67 11.89 22.77
CA ALA A 113 1.08 10.65 22.25
C ALA A 113 0.46 10.85 20.86
N VAL A 114 -0.21 11.98 20.62
CA VAL A 114 -0.74 12.32 19.30
C VAL A 114 0.38 12.58 18.28
N GLU A 115 1.47 13.24 18.67
CA GLU A 115 2.63 13.44 17.78
C GLU A 115 3.27 12.11 17.39
N GLN A 116 3.47 11.20 18.34
CA GLN A 116 4.00 9.88 18.05
C GLN A 116 3.07 9.06 17.14
N LEU A 117 1.76 9.10 17.39
CA LEU A 117 0.78 8.44 16.53
C LEU A 117 0.78 9.02 15.11
N ALA A 118 0.98 10.32 14.96
CA ALA A 118 1.09 10.96 13.64
C ALA A 118 2.32 10.43 12.87
N VAL A 119 3.45 10.21 13.54
CA VAL A 119 4.65 9.64 12.93
C VAL A 119 4.41 8.22 12.42
N GLU A 120 3.72 7.38 13.20
CA GLU A 120 3.33 6.03 12.76
C GLU A 120 2.40 6.10 11.54
N LEU A 121 1.39 6.97 11.57
CA LEU A 121 0.44 7.14 10.47
C LEU A 121 1.06 7.69 9.17
N GLU A 122 2.22 8.34 9.24
CA GLU A 122 2.94 8.84 8.07
C GLU A 122 3.60 7.71 7.25
N ASN A 123 3.83 6.52 7.83
CA ASN A 123 4.47 5.38 7.16
C ASN A 123 3.58 4.12 7.11
N PRO A 124 2.44 4.14 6.40
CA PRO A 124 1.43 3.07 6.47
C PRO A 124 1.86 1.72 5.86
N PHE A 125 3.02 1.66 5.22
CA PHE A 125 3.55 0.46 4.56
C PHE A 125 4.74 -0.15 5.32
N GLY A 126 4.97 0.26 6.57
CA GLY A 126 5.99 -0.30 7.43
C GLY A 126 5.56 -1.63 8.09
N ASP A 127 6.19 -1.91 9.23
CA ASP A 127 5.99 -3.11 10.04
C ASP A 127 5.43 -2.78 11.44
N ASP A 128 4.96 -1.56 11.67
CA ASP A 128 4.38 -1.14 12.95
C ASP A 128 3.00 -1.77 13.17
N SER A 129 2.55 -1.85 14.42
CA SER A 129 1.25 -2.47 14.75
C SER A 129 0.04 -1.80 14.10
N ASN A 130 0.19 -0.51 13.75
CA ASN A 130 -0.85 0.31 13.15
C ASN A 130 -0.74 0.36 11.61
N ASP A 131 0.23 -0.34 11.02
CA ASP A 131 0.44 -0.37 9.57
C ASP A 131 -0.54 -1.30 8.85
N LEU A 132 -0.60 -1.16 7.53
CA LEU A 132 -1.45 -1.97 6.68
C LEU A 132 -1.00 -3.44 6.70
N PRO A 133 -1.90 -4.42 6.90
CA PRO A 133 -1.56 -5.84 6.87
C PRO A 133 -1.38 -6.34 5.42
N LEU A 134 -0.30 -5.92 4.77
CA LEU A 134 -0.03 -6.18 3.35
C LEU A 134 0.03 -7.68 3.03
N ASP A 135 0.58 -8.49 3.93
CA ASP A 135 0.61 -9.94 3.77
C ASP A 135 -0.80 -10.54 3.69
N ALA A 136 -1.71 -10.09 4.56
CA ALA A 136 -3.09 -10.55 4.56
C ALA A 136 -3.81 -10.15 3.26
N TYR A 137 -3.57 -8.93 2.76
CA TYR A 137 -4.11 -8.50 1.47
C TYR A 137 -3.56 -9.36 0.32
N CYS A 138 -2.26 -9.64 0.30
CA CYS A 138 -1.65 -10.49 -0.73
C CYS A 138 -2.22 -11.91 -0.69
N LEU A 139 -2.41 -12.46 0.50
CA LEU A 139 -2.95 -13.80 0.71
C LEU A 139 -4.42 -13.89 0.28
N SER A 140 -5.22 -12.86 0.55
CA SER A 140 -6.60 -12.74 0.06
C SER A 140 -6.65 -12.71 -1.46
N VAL A 141 -5.86 -11.81 -2.10
CA VAL A 141 -5.81 -11.71 -3.57
C VAL A 141 -5.33 -13.03 -4.19
N HIS A 142 -4.36 -13.69 -3.58
CA HIS A 142 -3.87 -14.98 -4.05
C HIS A 142 -4.96 -16.05 -4.01
N ALA A 143 -5.71 -16.13 -2.90
CA ALA A 143 -6.83 -17.06 -2.76
C ALA A 143 -7.94 -16.78 -3.78
N ASP A 144 -8.28 -15.51 -4.01
CA ASP A 144 -9.30 -15.11 -4.99
C ASP A 144 -8.90 -15.49 -6.42
N VAL A 145 -7.64 -15.25 -6.80
CA VAL A 145 -7.14 -15.65 -8.12
C VAL A 145 -7.16 -17.17 -8.31
N LEU A 146 -6.74 -17.94 -7.30
CA LEU A 146 -6.79 -19.40 -7.38
C LEU A 146 -8.22 -19.93 -7.50
N ARG A 147 -9.16 -19.32 -6.76
CA ARG A 147 -10.57 -19.67 -6.83
C ARG A 147 -11.15 -19.41 -8.23
N LEU A 148 -10.86 -18.26 -8.81
CA LEU A 148 -11.30 -17.92 -10.17
C LEU A 148 -10.74 -18.88 -11.22
N LEU A 149 -9.46 -19.27 -11.09
CA LEU A 149 -8.86 -20.25 -12.00
C LEU A 149 -9.51 -21.62 -11.89
N ALA A 150 -9.79 -22.08 -10.67
CA ALA A 150 -10.49 -23.34 -10.44
C ALA A 150 -11.92 -23.32 -11.02
N GLU A 151 -12.64 -22.21 -10.87
CA GLU A 151 -13.99 -22.05 -11.43
C GLU A 151 -13.96 -22.10 -12.98
N VAL A 152 -13.02 -21.41 -13.61
CA VAL A 152 -12.85 -21.46 -15.08
C VAL A 152 -12.53 -22.88 -15.56
N GLU A 153 -11.68 -23.62 -14.83
CA GLU A 153 -11.35 -25.01 -15.17
C GLU A 153 -12.57 -25.94 -15.05
N THR A 154 -13.41 -25.75 -14.03
CA THR A 154 -14.66 -26.52 -13.88
C THR A 154 -15.64 -26.26 -15.02
N VAL A 155 -15.85 -24.98 -15.38
CA VAL A 155 -16.75 -24.62 -16.49
C VAL A 155 -16.23 -25.18 -17.82
N TYR A 156 -14.92 -25.11 -18.06
CA TYR A 156 -14.32 -25.65 -19.28
C TYR A 156 -14.51 -27.18 -19.37
N CYS A 157 -14.32 -27.91 -18.26
CA CYS A 157 -14.55 -29.36 -18.23
C CYS A 157 -16.02 -29.72 -18.47
N ASP A 158 -16.97 -28.96 -17.93
CA ASP A 158 -18.41 -29.21 -18.09
C ASP A 158 -18.83 -29.03 -19.56
N THR A 159 -18.39 -27.95 -20.20
CA THR A 159 -18.69 -27.67 -21.62
C THR A 159 -18.10 -28.69 -22.59
N LYS A 160 -17.05 -29.41 -22.20
CA LYS A 160 -16.36 -30.41 -23.04
C LYS A 160 -16.85 -31.84 -22.77
N GLY A 161 -17.59 -32.06 -21.69
CA GLY A 161 -18.23 -33.34 -21.37
C GLY A 161 -19.61 -33.54 -22.00
N GLU A 162 -20.19 -32.48 -22.58
CA GLU A 162 -21.48 -32.49 -23.30
C GLU A 162 -21.34 -32.68 -24.84
N GLU A 163 -20.11 -32.72 -25.39
CA GLU A 163 -19.79 -33.06 -26.80
C GLU A 163 -19.27 -34.50 -26.95
#